data_AF-A0A7K4B4K6-F1
#
_entry.id   AF-A0A7K4B4K6-F1
#
_cell.length_a   1.000
_cell.length_b   1.000
_cell.length_c   1.000
_cell.angle_alpha   90.00
_cell.angle_beta   90.00
_cell.angle_gamma   90.00
#
_symmetry.space_group_name_H-M   'P 1'
#
loop_
_entity.id
_entity.type
_entity.pdbx_description
1 polymer ?
#
loop_
_entity_poly.entity_id
_entity_poly.type
_entity_poly.pdbx_seq_one_letter_code
_entity_poly.pdbx_strand_id
1 'polypeptide(L)'
;MKKTRFFVGLDDTDAPDMMCTTWLGALLADLLEKAGMKVLSARLVRLNPTIPYKTRGNAAISLCILGDPEHAFILACDLVERYSAFSCD
;
A
#
# COMPACT_ATOMS: atom_id res chain seq x y z
N MET A 1 18.00 1.33 17.31
CA MET A 1 17.64 0.36 16.26
C MET A 1 18.31 0.74 14.95
N LYS A 2 18.82 -0.26 14.22
CA LYS A 2 19.43 -0.04 12.90
C LYS A 2 18.29 0.26 11.91
N LYS A 3 18.29 1.43 11.27
CA LYS A 3 17.29 1.77 10.24
C LYS A 3 17.64 0.99 8.97
N THR A 4 16.71 0.15 8.52
CA THR A 4 16.86 -0.67 7.31
C THR A 4 16.15 0.00 6.16
N ARG A 5 16.74 -0.07 4.97
CA ARG A 5 16.07 0.34 3.73
C ARG A 5 15.34 -0.86 3.14
N PHE A 6 14.04 -0.72 2.91
CA PHE A 6 13.18 -1.78 2.39
C PHE A 6 12.08 -1.22 1.48
N PHE A 7 11.28 -2.12 0.89
CA PHE A 7 10.12 -1.76 0.08
C PHE A 7 8.86 -2.41 0.65
N VAL A 8 7.76 -1.68 0.59
CA VAL A 8 6.39 -2.20 0.82
C VAL A 8 5.63 -2.08 -0.49
N GLY A 9 4.91 -3.14 -0.86
CA GLY A 9 4.03 -3.19 -2.03
C GLY A 9 2.57 -3.37 -1.61
N LEU A 10 1.67 -2.68 -2.29
CA LEU A 10 0.21 -2.82 -2.12
C LEU A 10 -0.44 -3.01 -3.49
N ASP A 11 -1.36 -3.96 -3.60
CA ASP A 11 -2.18 -4.24 -4.79
C ASP A 11 -3.55 -4.79 -4.34
N ASP A 12 -4.55 -4.72 -5.22
CA ASP A 12 -5.86 -5.36 -5.05
C ASP A 12 -6.64 -4.95 -3.78
N THR A 13 -6.52 -3.68 -3.38
CA THR A 13 -7.27 -3.11 -2.25
C THR A 13 -8.37 -2.15 -2.68
N ASP A 14 -8.65 -2.07 -3.98
CA ASP A 14 -9.77 -1.33 -4.53
C ASP A 14 -11.11 -2.04 -4.24
N ALA A 15 -12.13 -1.28 -3.84
CA ALA A 15 -13.48 -1.79 -3.65
C ALA A 15 -14.48 -0.97 -4.48
N PRO A 16 -15.59 -1.58 -4.96
CA PRO A 16 -16.58 -0.90 -5.82
C PRO A 16 -17.21 0.34 -5.16
N ASP A 17 -17.36 0.31 -3.84
CA ASP A 17 -18.21 1.25 -3.11
C ASP A 17 -17.44 2.42 -2.49
N MET A 18 -16.11 2.35 -2.42
CA MET A 18 -15.15 3.43 -2.14
C MET A 18 -13.74 2.84 -1.97
N MET A 19 -12.71 3.66 -2.15
CA MET A 19 -11.27 3.35 -1.95
C MET A 19 -10.56 2.71 -3.15
N CYS A 20 -9.29 3.07 -3.33
CA CYS A 20 -8.41 2.56 -4.37
C CYS A 20 -6.99 2.37 -3.83
N THR A 21 -6.21 1.50 -4.47
CA THR A 21 -4.85 1.15 -4.05
C THR A 21 -3.92 2.36 -3.88
N THR A 22 -4.12 3.41 -4.69
CA THR A 22 -3.36 4.67 -4.59
C THR A 22 -3.69 5.45 -3.32
N TRP A 23 -4.97 5.51 -2.93
CA TRP A 23 -5.41 6.18 -1.70
C TRP A 23 -4.85 5.48 -0.46
N LEU A 24 -4.94 4.14 -0.41
CA LEU A 24 -4.40 3.36 0.70
C LEU A 24 -2.88 3.50 0.82
N GLY A 25 -2.18 3.50 -0.31
CA GLY A 25 -0.73 3.75 -0.35
C GLY A 25 -0.32 5.14 0.16
N ALA A 26 -1.11 6.18 -0.14
CA ALA A 26 -0.87 7.53 0.38
C ALA A 26 -1.09 7.59 1.90
N LEU A 27 -2.14 6.94 2.40
CA LEU A 27 -2.44 6.88 3.83
C LEU A 27 -1.36 6.10 4.60
N LEU A 28 -0.87 4.98 4.04
CA LEU A 28 0.23 4.22 4.62
C LEU A 28 1.50 5.07 4.69
N ALA A 29 1.83 5.85 3.64
CA ALA A 29 3.00 6.71 3.65
C ALA A 29 2.96 7.74 4.80
N ASP A 30 1.81 8.40 5.01
CA ASP A 30 1.62 9.35 6.10
C ASP A 30 1.71 8.68 7.48
N LEU A 31 1.13 7.49 7.64
CA LEU A 31 1.19 6.70 8.87
C LEU A 31 2.65 6.31 9.22
N LEU A 32 3.42 5.88 8.22
CA LEU A 32 4.82 5.49 8.40
C LEU A 32 5.71 6.68 8.79
N GLU A 33 5.52 7.84 8.17
CA GLU A 33 6.22 9.09 8.54
C GLU A 33 5.90 9.50 9.99
N LYS A 34 4.62 9.44 10.38
CA LYS A 34 4.18 9.70 11.78
C LYS A 34 4.77 8.72 12.79
N ALA A 35 5.06 7.48 12.37
CA ALA A 35 5.73 6.47 13.18
C ALA A 35 7.27 6.64 13.24
N GLY A 36 7.83 7.73 12.67
CA GLY A 36 9.26 8.05 12.73
C GLY A 36 10.12 7.34 11.68
N MET A 37 9.49 6.71 10.69
CA MET A 37 10.15 6.16 9.50
C MET A 37 10.24 7.23 8.42
N LYS A 38 11.05 6.99 7.37
CA LYS A 38 11.19 7.92 6.25
C LYS A 38 10.81 7.23 4.94
N VAL A 39 9.81 7.76 4.25
CA VAL A 39 9.42 7.37 2.90
C VAL A 39 10.32 8.12 1.91
N LEU A 40 11.16 7.36 1.22
CA LEU A 40 12.14 7.89 0.27
C LEU A 40 11.54 8.11 -1.13
N SER A 41 10.57 7.29 -1.52
CA SER A 41 9.89 7.39 -2.81
C SER A 41 8.61 6.56 -2.82
N ALA A 42 7.63 6.99 -3.59
CA ALA A 42 6.44 6.21 -3.94
C ALA A 42 6.40 5.96 -5.46
N ARG A 43 5.90 4.80 -5.87
CA ARG A 43 5.73 4.42 -7.28
C ARG A 43 4.32 3.89 -7.50
N LEU A 44 3.67 4.38 -8.54
CA LEU A 44 2.48 3.75 -9.12
C LEU A 44 2.92 2.88 -10.30
N VAL A 45 2.79 1.57 -10.13
CA VAL A 45 3.23 0.57 -11.10
C VAL A 45 2.01 0.10 -11.89
N ARG A 46 1.91 0.49 -13.16
CA ARG A 46 0.89 -0.04 -14.07
C ARG A 46 1.24 -1.47 -14.45
N LEU A 47 0.27 -2.37 -14.28
CA LEU A 47 0.39 -3.77 -14.63
C LEU A 47 -0.21 -4.03 -16.02
N ASN A 48 -0.28 -5.30 -16.44
CA ASN A 48 -0.85 -5.66 -17.74
C ASN A 48 -2.31 -5.17 -17.85
N PRO A 49 -2.64 -4.30 -18.81
CA PRO A 49 -4.01 -3.79 -18.96
C PRO A 49 -5.00 -4.81 -19.52
N THR A 50 -4.54 -5.96 -20.05
CA THR A 50 -5.42 -6.95 -20.70
C THR A 50 -5.97 -8.02 -19.75
N ILE A 51 -5.73 -7.90 -18.43
CA ILE A 51 -6.18 -8.90 -17.46
C ILE A 51 -7.72 -8.86 -17.31
N PRO A 52 -8.44 -9.98 -17.54
CA PRO A 52 -9.91 -10.00 -17.59
C PRO A 52 -10.59 -9.67 -16.25
N TYR A 53 -9.93 -9.98 -15.13
CA TYR A 53 -10.50 -9.87 -13.79
C TYR A 53 -10.36 -8.48 -13.16
N LYS A 54 -9.73 -7.52 -13.85
CA LYS A 54 -9.53 -6.16 -13.33
C LYS A 54 -10.47 -5.18 -14.02
N THR A 55 -11.27 -4.47 -13.24
CA THR A 55 -11.94 -3.26 -13.71
C THR A 55 -10.86 -2.17 -13.93
N ARG A 56 -11.13 -1.24 -14.85
CA ARG A 56 -10.18 -0.25 -15.40
C ARG A 56 -9.04 0.16 -14.45
N GLY A 57 -7.78 -0.02 -14.88
CA GLY A 57 -6.64 0.63 -14.24
C GLY A 57 -5.74 -0.24 -13.35
N ASN A 58 -5.59 -1.53 -13.69
CA ASN A 58 -4.68 -2.49 -13.04
C ASN A 58 -3.32 -1.86 -12.64
N ALA A 59 -3.12 -1.63 -11.34
CA ALA A 59 -1.94 -0.95 -10.83
C ALA A 59 -1.70 -1.26 -9.34
N ALA A 60 -0.41 -1.36 -8.99
CA ALA A 60 0.08 -1.52 -7.63
C ALA A 60 0.83 -0.26 -7.17
N ILE A 61 1.00 -0.11 -5.85
CA ILE A 61 1.87 0.90 -5.25
C ILE A 61 3.12 0.24 -4.67
N SER A 62 4.26 0.92 -4.78
CA SER A 62 5.48 0.58 -4.02
C SER A 62 6.03 1.79 -3.28
N LEU A 63 6.30 1.63 -1.99
CA LEU A 63 6.95 2.63 -1.14
C LEU A 63 8.36 2.16 -0.80
N CYS A 64 9.37 3.01 -1.00
CA CYS A 64 10.72 2.80 -0.51
C CYS A 64 10.86 3.49 0.85
N ILE A 65 11.23 2.74 1.89
CA ILE A 65 11.20 3.21 3.28
C ILE A 65 12.57 2.99 3.93
N LEU A 66 12.96 3.91 4.81
CA LEU A 66 14.07 3.76 5.74
C LEU A 66 13.51 3.75 7.17
N GLY A 67 13.57 2.61 7.84
CA GLY A 67 12.89 2.42 9.13
C GLY A 67 13.01 1.01 9.69
N ASP A 68 11.99 0.62 10.45
CA ASP A 68 11.82 -0.72 11.01
C ASP A 68 10.82 -1.52 10.15
N PRO A 69 11.27 -2.55 9.42
CA PRO A 69 10.39 -3.37 8.58
C PRO A 69 9.28 -4.08 9.35
N GLU A 70 9.52 -4.53 10.59
CA GLU A 70 8.53 -5.28 11.36
C GLU A 70 7.38 -4.36 11.78
N HIS A 71 7.72 -3.18 12.32
CA HIS A 71 6.71 -2.19 12.68
C HIS A 71 5.95 -1.67 11.45
N ALA A 72 6.63 -1.45 10.32
CA ALA A 72 5.98 -1.07 9.08
C ALA A 72 5.01 -2.13 8.56
N PHE A 73 5.35 -3.41 8.71
CA PHE A 73 4.49 -4.52 8.31
C PHE A 73 3.20 -4.55 9.15
N ILE A 74 3.31 -4.42 10.48
CA ILE A 74 2.15 -4.36 11.38
C ILE A 74 1.22 -3.20 10.99
N LEU A 75 1.78 -1.99 10.81
CA LEU A 75 0.99 -0.83 10.40
C LEU A 75 0.31 -1.00 9.04
N ALA A 76 0.98 -1.68 8.09
CA ALA A 76 0.39 -1.97 6.79
C ALA A 76 -0.76 -2.98 6.91
N CYS A 77 -0.60 -4.05 7.69
CA CYS A 77 -1.66 -5.02 7.97
C CYS A 77 -2.87 -4.35 8.65
N ASP A 78 -2.66 -3.60 9.73
CA ASP A 78 -3.74 -2.88 10.43
C ASP A 78 -4.50 -1.93 9.49
N LEU A 79 -3.77 -1.27 8.58
CA LEU A 79 -4.36 -0.34 7.63
C LEU A 79 -5.19 -1.06 6.57
N VAL A 80 -4.66 -2.16 6.01
CA VAL A 80 -5.41 -3.02 5.08
C VAL A 80 -6.64 -3.54 5.80
N GLU A 81 -6.50 -4.13 6.99
CA GLU A 81 -7.61 -4.69 7.75
C GLU A 81 -8.75 -3.71 8.02
N ARG A 82 -8.40 -2.45 8.29
CA ARG A 82 -9.39 -1.40 8.57
C ARG A 82 -10.17 -0.96 7.32
N TYR A 83 -9.55 -1.00 6.14
CA TYR A 83 -10.04 -0.28 4.97
C TYR A 83 -10.29 -1.16 3.74
N SER A 84 -9.72 -2.37 3.65
CA SER A 84 -10.05 -3.28 2.57
C SER A 84 -11.37 -3.98 2.83
N ALA A 85 -12.24 -4.01 1.82
CA ALA A 85 -13.45 -4.83 1.85
C ALA A 85 -13.05 -6.31 1.75
N PHE A 86 -13.04 -7.03 2.87
CA PHE A 86 -12.86 -8.50 2.85
C PHE A 86 -14.14 -9.26 2.44
N SER A 87 -15.27 -8.55 2.40
CA SER A 87 -16.54 -9.06 1.91
C SER A 87 -16.61 -8.83 0.39
N CYS A 88 -16.25 -9.86 -0.37
CA CYS A 88 -16.64 -9.97 -1.78
C CYS A 88 -17.96 -10.75 -1.81
N ASP A 89 -19.10 -10.03 -1.76
CA ASP A 89 -20.39 -10.61 -2.17
C ASP A 89 -20.51 -10.60 -3.70
#